data_AF-A0A146G4Y3-F1
#
_entry.id   AF-A0A146G4Y3-F1
#
_cell.length_a   1.000
_cell.length_b   1.000
_cell.length_c   1.000
_cell.angle_alpha   90.00
_cell.angle_beta   90.00
_cell.angle_gamma   90.00
#
_symmetry.space_group_name_H-M   'P 1'
#
loop_
_entity.id
_entity.type
_entity.pdbx_description
1 polymer ?
#
loop_
_entity_poly.entity_id
_entity_poly.type
_entity_poly.pdbx_seq_one_letter_code
_entity_poly.pdbx_strand_id
1 'polypeptide(L)'
;MSRCIDIPGLPCRRKSARHAFTLVELLVAITVLALISVVLAQMLSATSQTWITGQARVNNFTKGRAMMDLLTRDLQGGLYRTDLPAFPAGTVGFYTERPGFSSNATTRNLSWVQYDLGASTNTVLQRADLAASWSSSAPPAFGDTVAPAGATPRDTAPGIVGFKVQFIYPDGSISTNYVATNRPRVAAVGLAVVDDKTLELLSANPAKISALRNGFNTNATGTNSIKADWEKYLKNDLNWDAYPKTLTSGLKIFERYVSLP
;
A
#
# COMPACT_ATOMS: atom_id res chain seq x y z
N MET A 1 28.87 22.12 -106.11
CA MET A 1 27.72 22.79 -105.46
C MET A 1 27.23 21.87 -104.34
N SER A 2 27.74 22.02 -103.12
CA SER A 2 27.17 22.85 -102.04
C SER A 2 25.73 22.50 -101.69
N ARG A 3 25.52 21.94 -100.49
CA ARG A 3 24.69 22.52 -99.43
C ARG A 3 24.82 21.72 -98.13
N CYS A 4 25.56 22.29 -97.19
CA CYS A 4 25.47 21.94 -95.76
C CYS A 4 24.13 22.45 -95.24
N ILE A 5 23.42 21.62 -94.47
CA ILE A 5 22.23 22.00 -93.71
C ILE A 5 22.65 22.00 -92.24
N ASP A 6 22.72 23.20 -91.66
CA ASP A 6 22.86 23.43 -90.23
C ASP A 6 21.54 23.12 -89.53
N ILE A 7 21.58 22.26 -88.51
CA ILE A 7 20.50 22.11 -87.54
C ILE A 7 21.01 22.65 -86.19
N PRO A 8 20.50 23.79 -85.71
CA PRO A 8 20.84 24.31 -84.39
C PRO A 8 19.90 23.70 -83.33
N GLY A 9 20.45 23.37 -82.16
CA GLY A 9 19.65 23.22 -80.94
C GLY A 9 19.70 21.84 -80.27
N LEU A 10 20.88 21.38 -79.86
CA LEU A 10 20.96 20.45 -78.73
C LEU A 10 20.85 21.28 -77.44
N PRO A 11 19.84 21.05 -76.58
CA PRO A 11 19.74 21.77 -75.32
C PRO A 11 20.96 21.42 -74.46
N CYS A 12 21.72 22.45 -74.08
CA CYS A 12 22.81 22.34 -73.12
C CYS A 12 22.29 21.63 -71.87
N ARG A 13 22.78 20.40 -71.65
CA ARG A 13 22.59 19.66 -70.41
C ARG A 13 23.25 20.49 -69.30
N ARG A 14 22.45 21.32 -68.62
CA ARG A 14 22.84 22.02 -67.39
C ARG A 14 23.39 20.94 -66.47
N LYS A 15 24.72 20.94 -66.27
CA LYS A 15 25.33 20.20 -65.17
C LYS A 15 24.72 20.82 -63.92
N SER A 16 23.70 20.15 -63.37
CA SER A 16 23.27 20.39 -62.01
C SER A 16 24.51 20.19 -61.16
N ALA A 17 25.10 21.30 -60.71
CA ALA A 17 26.16 21.27 -59.73
C ALA A 17 25.55 20.61 -58.49
N ARG A 18 25.81 19.31 -58.33
CA ARG A 18 25.48 18.60 -57.10
C ARG A 18 26.32 19.27 -56.02
N HIS A 19 25.68 20.14 -55.25
CA HIS A 19 26.27 20.73 -54.08
C HIS A 19 26.49 19.57 -53.10
N ALA A 20 27.74 19.13 -53.00
CA ALA A 20 28.15 18.20 -51.95
C ALA A 20 28.15 18.99 -50.64
N PHE A 21 27.48 18.44 -49.62
CA PHE A 21 27.45 19.04 -48.28
C PHE A 21 28.87 19.26 -47.77
N THR A 22 29.11 20.44 -47.20
CA THR A 22 30.40 20.75 -46.60
C THR A 22 30.59 19.95 -45.31
N LEU A 23 31.83 19.63 -44.96
CA LEU A 23 32.16 18.92 -43.72
C LEU A 23 31.63 19.68 -42.49
N VAL A 24 31.60 21.02 -42.57
CA VAL A 24 31.03 21.91 -41.54
C VAL A 24 29.52 21.72 -41.42
N GLU A 25 28.76 21.67 -42.51
CA GLU A 25 27.30 21.41 -42.47
C GLU A 25 27.00 20.05 -41.85
N LEU A 26 27.80 19.02 -42.16
CA LEU A 26 27.62 17.69 -41.58
C LEU A 26 27.91 17.69 -40.07
N LEU A 27 28.96 18.41 -39.63
CA LEU A 27 29.28 18.55 -38.21
C LEU A 27 28.18 19.30 -37.46
N VAL A 28 27.65 20.38 -38.03
CA VAL A 28 26.53 21.14 -37.45
C VAL A 28 25.24 20.30 -37.42
N ALA A 29 24.95 19.53 -38.45
CA ALA A 29 23.78 18.65 -38.45
C ALA A 29 23.87 17.58 -37.34
N ILE A 30 25.06 17.00 -37.12
CA ILE A 30 25.28 16.02 -36.06
C ILE A 30 25.17 16.67 -34.68
N THR A 31 25.69 17.88 -34.47
CA THR A 31 25.58 18.55 -33.16
C THR A 31 24.14 18.90 -32.82
N VAL A 32 23.37 19.40 -33.80
CA VAL A 32 21.93 19.67 -33.62
C VAL A 32 21.17 18.37 -33.35
N LEU A 33 21.45 17.30 -34.11
CA LEU A 33 20.83 15.99 -33.88
C LEU A 33 21.14 15.43 -32.49
N ALA A 34 22.41 15.53 -32.05
CA ALA A 34 22.82 15.08 -30.72
C ALA A 34 22.12 15.88 -29.62
N LEU A 35 22.03 17.20 -29.78
CA LEU A 35 21.33 18.07 -28.84
C LEU A 35 19.84 17.70 -28.73
N ILE A 36 19.15 17.56 -29.87
CA ILE A 36 17.74 17.13 -29.90
C ILE A 36 17.58 15.75 -29.25
N SER A 37 18.48 14.81 -29.54
CA SER A 37 18.44 13.46 -28.97
C SER A 37 18.57 13.47 -27.45
N VAL A 38 19.46 14.29 -26.89
CA VAL A 38 19.62 14.44 -25.44
C VAL A 38 18.36 15.01 -24.80
N VAL A 39 17.76 16.04 -25.40
CA VAL A 39 16.51 16.64 -24.89
C VAL A 39 15.38 15.62 -24.90
N LEU A 40 15.23 14.85 -25.98
CA LEU A 40 14.23 13.78 -26.07
C LEU A 40 14.47 12.68 -25.02
N ALA A 41 15.73 12.27 -24.82
CA ALA A 41 16.08 11.27 -23.81
C ALA A 41 15.76 11.74 -22.38
N GLN A 42 15.98 13.02 -22.08
CA GLN A 42 15.61 13.62 -20.79
C GLN A 42 14.10 13.66 -20.59
N MET A 43 13.33 14.07 -21.61
CA MET A 43 11.86 14.07 -21.55
C MET A 43 11.28 12.67 -21.37
N LEU A 44 11.84 11.68 -22.07
CA LEU A 44 11.42 10.28 -21.95
C LEU A 44 11.73 9.73 -20.55
N SER A 45 12.91 10.04 -20.02
CA SER A 45 13.33 9.62 -18.67
C SER A 45 12.45 10.24 -17.58
N ALA A 46 12.15 11.54 -17.68
CA ALA A 46 11.25 12.22 -16.76
C ALA A 46 9.85 11.59 -16.79
N THR A 47 9.31 11.35 -18.00
CA THR A 47 7.99 10.73 -18.18
C THR A 47 7.94 9.32 -17.60
N SER A 48 8.98 8.51 -17.84
CA SER A 48 9.12 7.16 -17.27
C SER A 48 9.16 7.18 -15.75
N GLN A 49 9.92 8.11 -15.15
CA GLN A 49 10.00 8.24 -13.70
C GLN A 49 8.67 8.67 -13.08
N THR A 50 7.96 9.61 -13.71
CA THR A 50 6.62 10.02 -13.30
C THR A 50 5.62 8.86 -13.39
N TRP A 51 5.68 8.07 -14.47
CA TRP A 51 4.84 6.89 -14.64
C TRP A 51 5.07 5.85 -13.54
N ILE A 52 6.32 5.48 -13.27
CA ILE A 52 6.69 4.51 -12.22
C ILE A 52 6.21 5.01 -10.84
N THR A 53 6.43 6.28 -10.53
CA THR A 53 6.00 6.88 -9.26
C THR A 53 4.47 6.92 -9.15
N GLY A 54 3.78 7.20 -10.26
CA GLY A 54 2.32 7.16 -10.37
C GLY A 54 1.78 5.75 -10.09
N GLN A 55 2.38 4.73 -10.70
CA GLN A 55 2.00 3.33 -10.49
C GLN A 55 2.18 2.90 -9.02
N ALA A 56 3.32 3.24 -8.41
CA ALA A 56 3.58 2.96 -6.99
C ALA A 56 2.53 3.61 -6.08
N ARG A 57 2.16 4.86 -6.38
CA ARG A 57 1.10 5.58 -5.65
C ARG A 57 -0.24 4.85 -5.78
N VAL A 58 -0.68 4.55 -7.00
CA VAL A 58 -1.96 3.86 -7.26
C VAL A 58 -2.01 2.52 -6.55
N ASN A 59 -0.93 1.75 -6.57
CA ASN A 59 -0.82 0.47 -5.89
C ASN A 59 -1.06 0.60 -4.37
N ASN A 60 -0.32 1.51 -3.72
CA ASN A 60 -0.47 1.78 -2.29
C ASN A 60 -1.88 2.20 -1.90
N PHE A 61 -2.49 3.11 -2.67
CA PHE A 61 -3.86 3.55 -2.41
C PHE A 61 -4.87 2.43 -2.61
N THR A 62 -4.68 1.56 -3.61
CA THR A 62 -5.57 0.43 -3.87
C THR A 62 -5.55 -0.56 -2.71
N LYS A 63 -4.35 -0.95 -2.25
CA LYS A 63 -4.17 -1.85 -1.10
C LYS A 63 -4.68 -1.23 0.19
N GLY A 64 -4.27 0.00 0.50
CA GLY A 64 -4.67 0.72 1.71
C GLY A 64 -6.19 0.90 1.79
N ARG A 65 -6.84 1.26 0.67
CA ARG A 65 -8.29 1.41 0.60
C ARG A 65 -9.01 0.09 0.78
N ALA A 66 -8.62 -0.95 0.05
CA ALA A 66 -9.24 -2.27 0.15
C ALA A 66 -9.19 -2.81 1.59
N MET A 67 -8.05 -2.66 2.26
CA MET A 67 -7.88 -3.10 3.65
C MET A 67 -8.64 -2.24 4.65
N MET A 68 -8.61 -0.92 4.51
CA MET A 68 -9.38 -0.03 5.37
C MET A 68 -10.88 -0.29 5.25
N ASP A 69 -11.39 -0.51 4.03
CA ASP A 69 -12.80 -0.78 3.79
C ASP A 69 -13.23 -2.14 4.38
N LEU A 70 -12.36 -3.16 4.28
CA LEU A 70 -12.57 -4.46 4.92
C LEU A 70 -12.61 -4.34 6.45
N LEU A 71 -11.60 -3.69 7.05
CA LEU A 71 -11.52 -3.46 8.50
C LEU A 71 -12.70 -2.63 9.01
N THR A 72 -13.08 -1.58 8.29
CA THR A 72 -14.22 -0.73 8.66
C THR A 72 -15.50 -1.54 8.71
N ARG A 73 -15.74 -2.36 7.69
CA ARG A 73 -16.94 -3.20 7.61
C ARG A 73 -17.01 -4.19 8.77
N ASP A 74 -15.90 -4.84 9.07
CA ASP A 74 -15.85 -5.83 10.15
C ASP A 74 -16.01 -5.15 11.51
N LEU A 75 -15.32 -4.01 11.76
CA LEU A 75 -15.46 -3.24 12.99
C LEU A 75 -16.88 -2.70 13.20
N GLN A 76 -17.53 -2.21 12.14
CA GLN A 76 -18.92 -1.72 12.22
C GLN A 76 -19.92 -2.85 12.47
N GLY A 77 -19.67 -4.04 11.91
CA GLY A 77 -20.48 -5.24 12.16
C GLY A 77 -20.01 -6.04 13.38
N GLY A 78 -19.17 -5.46 14.24
CA GLY A 78 -18.59 -6.11 15.40
C GLY A 78 -19.52 -6.09 16.62
N LEU A 79 -19.42 -7.14 17.44
CA LEU A 79 -20.18 -7.29 18.68
C LEU A 79 -19.28 -7.06 19.88
N TYR A 80 -19.44 -5.90 20.52
CA TYR A 80 -18.57 -5.42 21.61
C TYR A 80 -19.23 -5.55 22.99
N ARG A 81 -19.69 -6.75 23.33
CA ARG A 81 -20.28 -7.03 24.64
C ARG A 81 -19.19 -7.38 25.66
N THR A 82 -19.42 -7.06 26.94
CA THR A 82 -18.43 -7.21 28.02
C THR A 82 -18.10 -8.66 28.38
N ASP A 83 -18.97 -9.59 28.01
CA ASP A 83 -18.88 -11.03 28.25
C ASP A 83 -18.47 -11.81 26.99
N LEU A 84 -18.07 -11.11 25.93
CA LEU A 84 -17.48 -11.66 24.72
C LEU A 84 -16.05 -11.13 24.56
N PRO A 85 -15.14 -11.92 23.98
CA PRO A 85 -13.81 -11.46 23.66
C PRO A 85 -13.89 -10.35 22.61
N ALA A 86 -13.32 -9.20 22.95
CA ALA A 86 -13.08 -8.09 22.04
C ALA A 86 -11.68 -7.55 22.29
N PHE A 87 -10.85 -7.58 21.26
CA PHE A 87 -9.45 -7.20 21.26
C PHE A 87 -8.60 -7.85 22.39
N PRO A 88 -8.66 -9.19 22.56
CA PRO A 88 -7.96 -9.86 23.65
C PRO A 88 -6.44 -9.76 23.48
N ALA A 89 -5.73 -9.52 24.59
CA ALA A 89 -4.26 -9.47 24.65
C ALA A 89 -3.61 -8.53 23.60
N GLY A 90 -4.29 -7.43 23.24
CA GLY A 90 -3.80 -6.47 22.24
C GLY A 90 -3.88 -6.97 20.79
N THR A 91 -4.48 -8.13 20.56
CA THR A 91 -4.76 -8.64 19.22
C THR A 91 -6.00 -7.98 18.66
N VAL A 92 -6.02 -7.69 17.36
CA VAL A 92 -7.21 -7.15 16.70
C VAL A 92 -8.15 -8.30 16.35
N GLY A 93 -8.98 -8.72 17.30
CA GLY A 93 -9.97 -9.78 17.07
C GLY A 93 -11.27 -9.58 17.84
N PHE A 94 -12.39 -9.93 17.23
CA PHE A 94 -13.73 -9.76 17.78
C PHE A 94 -14.75 -10.62 17.01
N TYR A 95 -15.93 -10.79 17.59
CA TYR A 95 -17.06 -11.39 16.88
C TYR A 95 -17.76 -10.39 15.96
N THR A 96 -18.17 -10.83 14.77
CA THR A 96 -18.97 -10.06 13.82
C THR A 96 -20.21 -10.84 13.38
N GLU A 97 -21.28 -10.13 13.01
CA GLU A 97 -22.52 -10.69 12.47
C GLU A 97 -22.39 -11.17 11.00
N ARG A 98 -21.19 -11.11 10.44
CA ARG A 98 -20.91 -11.59 9.10
C ARG A 98 -20.69 -13.12 9.12
N PRO A 99 -21.19 -13.86 8.11
CA PRO A 99 -20.84 -15.27 7.95
C PRO A 99 -19.32 -15.46 7.75
N GLY A 100 -18.78 -16.42 8.50
CA GLY A 100 -17.42 -16.90 8.32
C GLY A 100 -17.32 -17.90 7.17
N PHE A 101 -16.09 -18.30 6.81
CA PHE A 101 -15.84 -19.19 5.67
C PHE A 101 -16.54 -20.54 5.74
N SER A 102 -16.56 -21.13 6.93
CA SER A 102 -17.06 -22.47 7.19
C SER A 102 -18.50 -22.45 7.72
N SER A 103 -19.24 -21.33 7.59
CA SER A 103 -20.59 -21.25 8.13
C SER A 103 -21.57 -22.05 7.26
N ASN A 104 -21.92 -23.26 7.71
CA ASN A 104 -23.14 -23.95 7.28
C ASN A 104 -24.33 -23.33 8.03
N ALA A 105 -24.86 -22.23 7.48
CA ALA A 105 -25.84 -21.40 8.17
C ALA A 105 -27.27 -21.94 8.02
N THR A 106 -27.79 -22.62 9.06
CA THR A 106 -29.24 -22.79 9.27
C THR A 106 -29.79 -21.81 10.33
N THR A 107 -28.92 -21.03 10.99
CA THR A 107 -29.25 -20.08 12.08
C THR A 107 -28.58 -18.69 11.86
N ARG A 108 -28.59 -17.81 12.88
CA ARG A 108 -27.93 -16.49 12.84
C ARG A 108 -26.41 -16.68 12.68
N ASN A 109 -25.86 -16.03 11.66
CA ASN A 109 -24.44 -16.11 11.32
C ASN A 109 -23.59 -15.21 12.22
N LEU A 110 -22.68 -15.84 12.96
CA LEU A 110 -21.64 -15.18 13.73
C LEU A 110 -20.29 -15.67 13.19
N SER A 111 -19.28 -14.82 13.18
CA SER A 111 -17.91 -15.30 13.01
C SER A 111 -16.96 -14.53 13.90
N TRP A 112 -15.95 -15.23 14.39
CA TRP A 112 -14.79 -14.60 14.97
C TRP A 112 -13.85 -14.18 13.84
N VAL A 113 -13.46 -12.92 13.86
CA VAL A 113 -12.47 -12.35 12.94
C VAL A 113 -11.25 -11.91 13.72
N GLN A 114 -10.07 -12.15 13.17
CA GLN A 114 -8.82 -11.71 13.75
C GLN A 114 -7.88 -11.21 12.67
N TYR A 115 -7.19 -10.11 12.94
CA TYR A 115 -6.19 -9.53 12.07
C TYR A 115 -4.82 -9.67 12.69
N ASP A 116 -3.89 -10.19 11.92
CA ASP A 116 -2.50 -10.34 12.33
C ASP A 116 -1.55 -10.17 11.13
N LEU A 117 -0.41 -9.52 11.35
CA LEU A 117 0.68 -9.49 10.38
C LEU A 117 1.53 -10.76 10.45
N GLY A 118 1.28 -11.66 11.40
CA GLY A 118 2.03 -12.89 11.59
C GLY A 118 3.46 -12.61 12.05
N ALA A 119 4.41 -13.45 11.61
CA ALA A 119 5.83 -13.28 11.92
C ALA A 119 6.32 -11.87 11.54
N SER A 120 7.27 -11.30 12.30
CA SER A 120 7.74 -9.90 12.13
C SER A 120 8.31 -9.57 10.75
N THR A 121 8.63 -10.58 9.94
CA THR A 121 9.11 -10.48 8.56
C THR A 121 8.00 -10.56 7.51
N ASN A 122 6.80 -11.06 7.86
CA ASN A 122 5.69 -11.25 6.93
C ASN A 122 5.03 -9.92 6.59
N THR A 123 4.92 -9.56 5.32
CA THR A 123 4.37 -8.26 4.88
C THR A 123 2.92 -8.35 4.40
N VAL A 124 2.26 -9.47 4.68
CA VAL A 124 0.85 -9.67 4.34
C VAL A 124 0.02 -9.56 5.59
N LEU A 125 -0.93 -8.63 5.62
CA LEU A 125 -1.94 -8.62 6.67
C LEU A 125 -2.85 -9.83 6.44
N GLN A 126 -2.99 -10.67 7.46
CA GLN A 126 -3.86 -11.83 7.42
C GLN A 126 -5.13 -11.51 8.17
N ARG A 127 -6.26 -11.89 7.57
CA ARG A 127 -7.56 -11.91 8.22
C ARG A 127 -7.93 -13.36 8.45
N ALA A 128 -7.95 -13.78 9.70
CA ALA A 128 -8.39 -15.10 10.09
C ALA A 128 -9.89 -15.11 10.42
N ASP A 129 -10.55 -16.20 10.08
CA ASP A 129 -11.98 -16.40 10.33
C ASP A 129 -12.25 -17.73 11.01
N LEU A 130 -13.18 -17.72 11.96
CA LEU A 130 -13.79 -18.90 12.53
C LEU A 130 -15.31 -18.71 12.56
N ALA A 131 -16.05 -19.54 11.81
CA ALA A 131 -17.50 -19.48 11.84
C ALA A 131 -18.02 -19.99 13.19
N ALA A 132 -18.98 -19.26 13.76
CA ALA A 132 -19.72 -19.66 14.94
C ALA A 132 -21.21 -19.65 14.59
N SER A 133 -21.91 -20.75 14.86
CA SER A 133 -23.37 -20.76 14.73
C SER A 133 -23.96 -20.34 16.06
N TRP A 134 -24.81 -19.31 16.07
CA TRP A 134 -25.60 -19.00 17.26
C TRP A 134 -26.87 -19.85 17.22
N SER A 135 -26.88 -20.93 18.00
CA SER A 135 -28.07 -21.77 18.20
C SER A 135 -28.44 -21.79 19.68
N SER A 136 -29.72 -22.05 19.99
CA SER A 136 -30.18 -22.20 21.37
C SER A 136 -29.56 -23.40 22.09
N SER A 137 -29.06 -24.40 21.34
CA SER A 137 -28.44 -25.62 21.86
C SER A 137 -26.91 -25.56 21.95
N ALA A 138 -26.26 -24.59 21.29
CA ALA A 138 -24.82 -24.37 21.32
C ALA A 138 -24.51 -22.88 21.12
N PRO A 139 -24.82 -22.02 22.10
CA PRO A 139 -24.43 -20.61 22.03
C PRO A 139 -22.91 -20.48 22.14
N PRO A 140 -22.30 -19.40 21.60
CA PRO A 140 -20.92 -19.06 21.93
C PRO A 140 -20.77 -18.91 23.45
N ALA A 141 -19.61 -19.32 23.98
CA ALA A 141 -19.34 -19.25 25.42
C ALA A 141 -19.37 -17.78 25.88
N PHE A 142 -20.32 -17.45 26.75
CA PHE A 142 -20.40 -16.13 27.38
C PHE A 142 -19.61 -16.12 28.68
N GLY A 143 -19.04 -14.96 29.01
CA GLY A 143 -18.20 -14.78 30.19
C GLY A 143 -16.76 -15.26 29.99
N ASP A 144 -16.44 -15.85 28.85
CA ASP A 144 -15.08 -16.10 28.41
C ASP A 144 -14.60 -14.92 27.57
N THR A 145 -13.52 -14.26 28.01
CA THR A 145 -12.92 -13.12 27.30
C THR A 145 -11.67 -13.52 26.52
N VAL A 146 -11.38 -14.82 26.41
CA VAL A 146 -10.25 -15.35 25.64
C VAL A 146 -10.62 -15.51 24.17
N ALA A 147 -9.66 -15.28 23.28
CA ALA A 147 -9.84 -15.51 21.84
C ALA A 147 -10.11 -17.00 21.57
N PRO A 148 -11.11 -17.35 20.73
CA PRO A 148 -11.35 -18.73 20.34
C PRO A 148 -10.19 -19.28 19.47
N ALA A 149 -9.85 -20.54 19.70
CA ALA A 149 -8.83 -21.24 18.91
C ALA A 149 -9.36 -21.74 17.57
N GLY A 150 -8.47 -21.94 16.59
CA GLY A 150 -8.82 -22.55 15.29
C GLY A 150 -9.29 -21.59 14.20
N ALA A 151 -9.08 -20.28 14.38
CA ALA A 151 -9.29 -19.32 13.30
C ALA A 151 -8.35 -19.61 12.12
N THR A 152 -8.92 -19.65 10.92
CA THR A 152 -8.20 -19.98 9.68
C THR A 152 -7.69 -18.70 9.01
N PRO A 153 -6.37 -18.44 8.96
CA PRO A 153 -5.83 -17.21 8.39
C PRO A 153 -5.99 -17.19 6.87
N ARG A 154 -6.25 -16.00 6.34
CA ARG A 154 -6.21 -15.72 4.91
C ARG A 154 -5.42 -14.48 4.60
N ASP A 155 -4.61 -14.59 3.56
CA ASP A 155 -3.87 -13.47 2.99
C ASP A 155 -4.84 -12.47 2.39
N THR A 156 -4.67 -11.19 2.74
CA THR A 156 -5.53 -10.11 2.24
C THR A 156 -4.81 -9.21 1.26
N ALA A 157 -3.80 -8.46 1.72
CA ALA A 157 -3.00 -7.58 0.89
C ALA A 157 -1.52 -7.65 1.29
N PRO A 158 -0.59 -7.80 0.33
CA PRO A 158 0.84 -7.75 0.57
C PRO A 158 1.34 -6.31 0.67
N GLY A 159 2.53 -6.13 1.24
CA GLY A 159 3.17 -4.83 1.39
C GLY A 159 2.66 -4.01 2.57
N ILE A 160 2.08 -4.66 3.58
CA ILE A 160 1.71 -4.01 4.83
C ILE A 160 2.83 -4.25 5.83
N VAL A 161 3.47 -3.15 6.25
CA VAL A 161 4.64 -3.17 7.14
C VAL A 161 4.33 -2.69 8.54
N GLY A 162 3.19 -2.01 8.71
CA GLY A 162 2.67 -1.57 10.00
C GLY A 162 1.16 -1.68 10.03
N PHE A 163 0.64 -2.20 11.15
CA PHE A 163 -0.78 -2.32 11.43
C PHE A 163 -0.99 -2.09 12.92
N LYS A 164 -1.91 -1.21 13.28
CA LYS A 164 -2.26 -0.95 14.68
C LYS A 164 -3.68 -0.42 14.79
N VAL A 165 -4.29 -0.66 15.94
CA VAL A 165 -5.58 -0.10 16.33
C VAL A 165 -5.42 0.65 17.65
N GLN A 166 -6.08 1.80 17.74
CA GLN A 166 -6.23 2.58 18.95
C GLN A 166 -7.71 2.84 19.20
N PHE A 167 -8.07 3.07 20.45
CA PHE A 167 -9.43 3.28 20.90
C PHE A 167 -9.57 4.68 21.46
N ILE A 168 -10.65 5.37 21.09
CA ILE A 168 -11.02 6.67 21.64
C ILE A 168 -12.25 6.47 22.52
N TYR A 169 -12.12 6.90 23.77
CA TYR A 169 -13.11 6.74 24.81
C TYR A 169 -14.05 7.96 24.89
N PRO A 170 -15.21 7.84 25.55
CA PRO A 170 -16.18 8.94 25.68
C PRO A 170 -15.62 10.21 26.33
N ASP A 171 -14.58 10.08 27.16
CA ASP A 171 -13.87 11.19 27.80
C ASP A 171 -12.84 11.88 26.87
N GLY A 172 -12.70 11.41 25.63
CA GLY A 172 -11.72 11.89 24.67
C GLY A 172 -10.32 11.31 24.84
N SER A 173 -10.10 10.43 25.83
CA SER A 173 -8.82 9.75 25.99
C SER A 173 -8.59 8.74 24.86
N ILE A 174 -7.33 8.56 24.49
CA ILE A 174 -6.89 7.59 23.49
C ILE A 174 -6.11 6.50 24.23
N SER A 175 -6.27 5.23 23.81
CA SER A 175 -5.45 4.12 24.30
C SER A 175 -5.26 3.06 23.24
N THR A 176 -4.16 2.32 23.29
CA THR A 176 -3.97 1.11 22.48
C THR A 176 -4.63 -0.12 23.10
N ASN A 177 -5.02 -0.03 24.37
CA ASN A 177 -5.65 -1.12 25.10
C ASN A 177 -7.16 -0.96 25.06
N TYR A 178 -7.87 -2.03 24.74
CA TYR A 178 -9.33 -2.09 24.81
C TYR A 178 -9.77 -2.38 26.25
N VAL A 179 -10.69 -1.55 26.78
CA VAL A 179 -11.25 -1.73 28.12
C VAL A 179 -12.76 -1.93 28.00
N ALA A 180 -13.22 -3.17 28.14
CA ALA A 180 -14.63 -3.51 27.93
C ALA A 180 -15.60 -2.77 28.87
N THR A 181 -15.18 -2.48 30.10
CA THR A 181 -15.99 -1.77 31.10
C THR A 181 -16.16 -0.28 30.77
N ASN A 182 -15.21 0.32 30.05
CA ASN A 182 -15.27 1.69 29.56
C ASN A 182 -15.38 1.64 28.03
N ARG A 183 -16.58 1.41 27.48
CA ARG A 183 -16.70 1.09 26.04
C ARG A 183 -16.19 2.24 25.16
N PRO A 184 -15.20 2.00 24.28
CA PRO A 184 -14.73 3.02 23.36
C PRO A 184 -15.79 3.34 22.31
N ARG A 185 -15.82 4.60 21.86
CA ARG A 185 -16.76 5.08 20.83
C ARG A 185 -16.21 4.92 19.42
N VAL A 186 -14.89 4.97 19.29
CA VAL A 186 -14.21 4.95 18.00
C VAL A 186 -12.98 4.05 18.07
N ALA A 187 -12.79 3.23 17.05
CA ALA A 187 -11.53 2.56 16.77
C ALA A 187 -10.81 3.32 15.64
N ALA A 188 -9.62 3.84 15.94
CA ALA A 188 -8.69 4.38 14.95
C ALA A 188 -7.81 3.25 14.42
N VAL A 189 -7.86 3.01 13.12
CA VAL A 189 -7.10 1.97 12.43
C VAL A 189 -5.97 2.61 11.65
N GLY A 190 -4.73 2.19 11.90
CA GLY A 190 -3.54 2.65 11.20
C GLY A 190 -2.92 1.54 10.36
N LEU A 191 -2.59 1.86 9.10
CA LEU A 191 -1.94 0.96 8.15
C LEU A 191 -0.76 1.65 7.47
N ALA A 192 0.41 1.03 7.50
CA ALA A 192 1.58 1.48 6.75
C ALA A 192 1.81 0.52 5.58
N VAL A 193 1.68 1.03 4.36
CA VAL A 193 1.68 0.25 3.12
C VAL A 193 2.87 0.67 2.26
N VAL A 194 3.56 -0.30 1.67
CA VAL A 194 4.66 -0.13 0.72
C VAL A 194 4.26 -0.64 -0.67
N ASP A 195 4.83 0.00 -1.70
CA ASP A 195 4.62 -0.40 -3.08
C ASP A 195 5.38 -1.69 -3.40
N ASP A 196 5.01 -2.37 -4.49
CA ASP A 196 5.58 -3.68 -4.85
C ASP A 196 7.09 -3.63 -5.09
N LYS A 197 7.62 -2.56 -5.68
CA LYS A 197 9.06 -2.45 -5.97
C LYS A 197 9.85 -2.26 -4.68
N THR A 198 9.36 -1.41 -3.77
CA THR A 198 9.97 -1.27 -2.45
C THR A 198 9.85 -2.56 -1.65
N LEU A 199 8.72 -3.26 -1.75
CA LEU A 199 8.52 -4.54 -1.08
C LEU A 199 9.53 -5.59 -1.57
N GLU A 200 9.76 -5.69 -2.87
CA GLU A 200 10.77 -6.59 -3.45
C GLU A 200 12.16 -6.31 -2.87
N LEU A 201 12.58 -5.04 -2.84
CA LEU A 201 13.88 -4.64 -2.29
C LEU A 201 13.98 -4.86 -0.77
N LEU A 202 12.89 -4.69 -0.03
CA LEU A 202 12.85 -4.98 1.40
C LEU A 202 12.86 -6.49 1.68
N SER A 203 12.21 -7.29 0.83
CA SER A 203 12.13 -8.74 0.99
C SER A 203 13.50 -9.41 0.87
N ALA A 204 14.44 -8.80 0.14
CA ALA A 204 15.83 -9.23 0.08
C ALA A 204 16.56 -9.14 1.43
N ASN A 205 16.04 -8.37 2.40
CA ASN A 205 16.61 -8.27 3.73
C ASN A 205 15.53 -8.25 4.83
N PRO A 206 15.04 -9.43 5.26
CA PRO A 206 13.91 -9.56 6.19
C PRO A 206 14.13 -8.87 7.55
N ALA A 207 15.39 -8.72 7.99
CA ALA A 207 15.73 -8.02 9.23
C ALA A 207 15.29 -6.54 9.19
N LYS A 208 15.34 -5.91 8.01
CA LYS A 208 14.87 -4.53 7.82
C LYS A 208 13.35 -4.42 7.95
N ILE A 209 12.61 -5.43 7.48
CA ILE A 209 11.15 -5.48 7.64
C ILE A 209 10.79 -5.60 9.12
N SER A 210 11.47 -6.49 9.85
CA SER A 210 11.26 -6.65 11.28
C SER A 210 11.61 -5.38 12.06
N ALA A 211 12.72 -4.70 11.72
CA ALA A 211 13.13 -3.46 12.37
C ALA A 211 12.11 -2.33 12.12
N LEU A 212 11.65 -2.17 10.88
CA LEU A 212 10.64 -1.19 10.52
C LEU A 212 9.31 -1.45 11.24
N ARG A 213 8.88 -2.72 11.32
CA ARG A 213 7.67 -3.12 12.05
C ARG A 213 7.77 -2.83 13.54
N ASN A 214 8.89 -3.19 14.15
CA ASN A 214 9.14 -2.91 15.56
C ASN A 214 9.12 -1.40 15.82
N GLY A 215 9.72 -0.62 14.94
CA GLY A 215 9.67 0.84 14.99
C GLY A 215 8.23 1.39 15.00
N PHE A 216 7.37 0.93 14.09
CA PHE A 216 5.96 1.32 14.08
C PHE A 216 5.22 0.87 15.34
N ASN A 217 5.47 -0.34 15.84
CA ASN A 217 4.77 -0.85 17.01
C ASN A 217 5.14 -0.07 18.28
N THR A 218 6.42 0.17 18.50
CA THR A 218 6.94 0.84 19.71
C THR A 218 6.57 2.33 19.76
N ASN A 219 6.50 3.01 18.61
CA ASN A 219 6.27 4.45 18.58
C ASN A 219 4.79 4.87 18.58
N ALA A 220 3.86 3.95 18.28
CA ALA A 220 2.44 4.23 18.44
C ALA A 220 2.04 4.08 19.91
N THR A 221 2.16 5.17 20.66
CA THR A 221 2.10 5.20 22.13
C THR A 221 0.69 5.17 22.70
N GLY A 222 -0.32 5.48 21.88
CA GLY A 222 -1.71 5.57 22.33
C GLY A 222 -2.10 6.93 22.88
N THR A 223 -1.21 7.92 22.84
CA THR A 223 -1.51 9.29 23.31
C THR A 223 -1.88 10.23 22.16
N ASN A 224 -1.31 10.03 20.98
CA ASN A 224 -1.64 10.75 19.75
C ASN A 224 -2.25 9.80 18.72
N SER A 225 -2.68 10.35 17.57
CA SER A 225 -3.10 9.53 16.44
C SER A 225 -1.96 8.64 15.94
N ILE A 226 -2.32 7.47 15.41
CA ILE A 226 -1.36 6.47 14.93
C ILE A 226 -0.51 7.09 13.82
N LYS A 227 -1.14 7.86 12.94
CA LYS A 227 -0.44 8.53 11.85
C LYS A 227 0.58 9.53 12.35
N ALA A 228 0.23 10.38 13.32
CA ALA A 228 1.13 11.38 13.86
C ALA A 228 2.37 10.73 14.52
N ASP A 229 2.15 9.68 15.32
CA ASP A 229 3.21 8.93 15.97
C ASP A 229 4.15 8.25 14.95
N TRP A 230 3.59 7.65 13.90
CA TRP A 230 4.38 7.01 12.84
C TRP A 230 5.12 8.01 11.96
N GLU A 231 4.52 9.14 11.61
CA GLU A 231 5.19 10.20 10.86
C GLU A 231 6.35 10.80 11.67
N LYS A 232 6.19 10.96 12.98
CA LYS A 232 7.26 11.37 13.90
C LYS A 232 8.41 10.36 13.90
N TYR A 233 8.11 9.07 14.03
CA TYR A 233 9.10 7.99 13.96
C TYR A 233 9.89 8.02 12.65
N LEU A 234 9.18 8.09 11.52
CA LEU A 234 9.80 8.14 10.19
C LEU A 234 10.70 9.36 10.01
N LYS A 235 10.36 10.50 10.62
CA LYS A 235 11.12 11.74 10.47
C LYS A 235 12.36 11.79 11.38
N ASN A 236 12.23 11.34 12.63
CA ASN A 236 13.22 11.62 13.66
C ASN A 236 14.07 10.41 14.05
N ASP A 237 13.51 9.20 13.99
CA ASP A 237 14.12 8.00 14.60
C ASP A 237 14.55 6.97 13.55
N LEU A 238 13.93 6.98 12.36
CA LEU A 238 14.30 6.08 11.28
C LEU A 238 15.60 6.52 10.60
N ASN A 239 16.63 5.67 10.64
CA ASN A 239 17.84 5.86 9.83
C ASN A 239 17.56 5.51 8.36
N TRP A 240 17.23 6.51 7.54
CA TRP A 240 16.90 6.35 6.12
C TRP A 240 18.02 5.74 5.28
N ASP A 241 19.28 5.96 5.63
CA ASP A 241 20.43 5.41 4.88
C ASP A 241 20.51 3.89 4.99
N ALA A 242 19.92 3.31 6.04
CA ALA A 242 19.82 1.87 6.22
C ALA A 242 18.77 1.22 5.30
N TYR A 243 17.90 1.98 4.63
CA TYR A 243 16.79 1.47 3.82
C TYR A 243 16.96 1.78 2.33
N PRO A 244 16.28 1.02 1.43
CA PRO A 244 16.25 1.37 0.02
C PRO A 244 15.68 2.78 -0.18
N LYS A 245 16.31 3.58 -1.05
CA LYS A 245 15.84 4.94 -1.37
C LYS A 245 14.39 5.00 -1.87
N THR A 246 13.89 3.90 -2.43
CA THR A 246 12.49 3.78 -2.88
C THR A 246 11.51 3.81 -1.71
N LEU A 247 11.92 3.46 -0.48
CA LEU A 247 11.04 3.45 0.69
C LEU A 247 10.46 4.82 1.01
N THR A 248 11.24 5.90 0.84
CA THR A 248 10.81 7.26 1.16
C THR A 248 9.60 7.71 0.34
N SER A 249 9.57 7.36 -0.95
CA SER A 249 8.43 7.66 -1.83
C SER A 249 7.35 6.56 -1.80
N GLY A 250 7.80 5.32 -1.59
CA GLY A 250 7.03 4.09 -1.66
C GLY A 250 6.21 3.74 -0.43
N LEU A 251 6.53 4.30 0.74
CA LEU A 251 5.76 4.13 1.97
C LEU A 251 4.63 5.15 2.06
N LYS A 252 3.42 4.67 2.41
CA LYS A 252 2.25 5.50 2.70
C LYS A 252 1.57 5.02 3.97
N ILE A 253 1.24 5.99 4.84
CA ILE A 253 0.48 5.76 6.07
C ILE A 253 -0.98 6.15 5.82
N PHE A 254 -1.87 5.26 6.20
CA PHE A 254 -3.31 5.44 6.19
C PHE A 254 -3.81 5.37 7.63
N GLU A 255 -4.75 6.25 7.96
CA GLU A 255 -5.47 6.23 9.22
C GLU A 255 -6.95 6.44 8.94
N ARG A 256 -7.81 5.67 9.61
CA ARG A 256 -9.26 5.81 9.54
C ARG A 256 -9.88 5.64 10.92
N TYR A 257 -10.81 6.53 11.23
CA TYR A 257 -11.63 6.45 12.44
C TYR A 257 -12.94 5.74 12.11
N VAL A 258 -13.25 4.69 12.87
CA VAL A 258 -14.44 3.87 12.70
C VAL A 258 -15.26 3.94 13.97
N SER A 259 -16.52 4.37 13.87
CA SER A 259 -17.44 4.34 15.00
C SER A 259 -17.73 2.90 15.39
N LEU A 260 -17.66 2.61 16.69
CA LEU A 260 -18.07 1.33 17.25
C LEU A 260 -19.54 1.41 17.70
N PRO A 261 -20.34 0.34 17.49
CA PRO A 261 -21.74 0.26 17.92
C PRO A 261 -21.93 0.10 19.44
#